data_AF-A0A7R9YHY9-F1
#
_entry.id   AF-A0A7R9YHY9-F1
#
_cell.length_a   1.000
_cell.length_b   1.000
_cell.length_c   1.000
_cell.angle_alpha   90.00
_cell.angle_beta   90.00
_cell.angle_gamma   90.00
#
_symmetry.space_group_name_H-M   'P 1'
#
loop_
_entity.id
_entity.type
_entity.pdbx_description
1 polymer ?
#
loop_
_entity_poly.entity_id
_entity_poly.type
_entity_poly.pdbx_seq_one_letter_code
_entity_poly.pdbx_strand_id
1 'polypeptide(L)'
;GCALGCALLALLPFASVLSPLPEVQRAARPLALFAALLQPLVGLVFAGEGVMQGLNCFGAIAALTTAGSVAMVVALRLLAPLGLSGVWLSFFVFNIVRLLGVLRHHFRSGPLAVSRVSRRLA
;
A
#
# COMPACT_ATOMS: atom_id res chain seq x y z
N GLY A 1 -1.01 8.28 6.59
CA GLY A 1 -0.13 7.11 6.71
C GLY A 1 0.46 6.99 8.10
N CYS A 2 1.47 7.79 8.43
CA CYS A 2 2.21 7.70 9.69
C CYS A 2 1.34 7.74 10.95
N ALA A 3 0.37 8.65 11.03
CA ALA A 3 -0.55 8.73 12.18
C ALA A 3 -1.30 7.41 12.44
N LEU A 4 -1.76 6.73 11.39
CA LEU A 4 -2.42 5.42 11.50
C LEU A 4 -1.43 4.31 11.92
N GLY A 5 -0.17 4.38 11.48
CA GLY A 5 0.87 3.46 11.92
C GLY A 5 1.18 3.63 13.41
N CYS A 6 1.32 4.87 13.87
CA CYS A 6 1.48 5.17 15.29
C CYS A 6 0.27 4.73 16.12
N ALA A 7 -0.95 4.98 15.63
CA ALA A 7 -2.17 4.53 16.30
C ALA A 7 -2.23 3.00 16.42
N LEU A 8 -1.85 2.27 15.36
CA LEU A 8 -1.81 0.80 15.39
C LEU A 8 -0.84 0.29 16.46
N LEU A 9 0.35 0.88 16.56
CA LEU A 9 1.34 0.51 17.59
C LEU A 9 0.87 0.87 19.00
N ALA A 10 0.24 2.04 19.17
CA ALA A 10 -0.31 2.47 20.45
C ALA A 10 -1.46 1.57 20.93
N LEU A 11 -2.19 0.95 20.01
CA LEU A 11 -3.28 0.02 20.31
C LEU A 11 -2.82 -1.42 20.57
N LEU A 12 -1.55 -1.75 20.31
CA LEU A 12 -1.02 -3.11 20.48
C LEU A 12 -1.19 -3.70 21.91
N PRO A 13 -1.06 -2.92 23.01
CA PRO A 13 -1.33 -3.41 24.36
C PRO A 13 -2.78 -3.88 24.58
N PHE A 14 -3.72 -3.37 23.77
CA PHE A 14 -5.14 -3.74 23.83
C PHE A 14 -5.48 -4.98 22.99
N ALA A 15 -4.48 -5.70 22.45
CA ALA A 15 -4.69 -6.92 21.69
C ALA A 15 -5.45 -8.02 22.47
N SER A 16 -5.36 -8.00 23.81
CA SER A 16 -6.10 -8.90 24.70
C SER A 16 -7.61 -8.68 24.70
N VAL A 17 -8.08 -7.49 24.31
CA VAL A 17 -9.50 -7.20 24.13
C VAL A 17 -10.04 -7.87 22.87
N LEU A 18 -9.21 -8.01 21.83
CA LEU A 18 -9.61 -8.59 20.55
C LEU A 18 -9.56 -10.13 20.55
N SER A 19 -8.65 -10.72 21.33
CA SER A 19 -8.57 -12.18 21.46
C SER A 19 -8.00 -12.61 22.81
N PRO A 20 -8.64 -13.56 23.51
CA PRO A 20 -8.13 -14.10 24.77
C PRO A 20 -6.95 -15.07 24.58
N LEU A 21 -6.67 -15.53 23.35
CA LEU A 21 -5.65 -16.54 23.07
C LEU A 21 -4.23 -15.92 23.04
N PRO A 22 -3.29 -16.35 23.90
CA PRO A 22 -1.93 -15.81 23.95
C PRO A 22 -1.15 -15.98 22.64
N GLU A 23 -1.38 -17.07 21.91
CA GLU A 23 -0.73 -17.37 20.63
C GLU A 23 -1.10 -16.33 19.57
N VAL A 24 -2.37 -15.93 19.52
CA VAL A 24 -2.89 -14.92 18.59
C VAL A 24 -2.31 -13.55 18.92
N GLN A 25 -2.25 -13.20 20.21
CA GLN A 25 -1.64 -11.93 20.64
C GLN A 25 -0.15 -11.87 20.30
N ARG A 26 0.60 -12.96 20.46
CA ARG A 26 2.02 -13.03 20.08
C ARG A 26 2.21 -12.91 18.57
N ALA A 27 1.37 -13.57 17.77
CA ALA A 27 1.41 -13.47 16.31
C ALA A 27 1.03 -12.06 15.80
N ALA A 28 0.16 -11.35 16.52
CA ALA A 28 -0.26 -10.00 16.16
C ALA A 28 0.85 -8.94 16.31
N ARG A 29 1.84 -9.14 17.19
CA ARG A 29 2.93 -8.17 17.42
C ARG A 29 3.81 -7.92 16.20
N PRO A 30 4.46 -8.94 15.58
CA PRO A 30 5.26 -8.72 14.38
C PRO A 30 4.40 -8.22 13.21
N LEU A 31 3.16 -8.67 13.13
CA LEU A 31 2.17 -8.25 12.14
C LEU A 31 1.86 -6.75 12.24
N ALA A 32 1.60 -6.26 13.45
CA ALA A 32 1.35 -4.84 13.72
C ALA A 32 2.57 -3.97 13.40
N LEU A 33 3.79 -4.46 13.67
CA LEU A 33 5.02 -3.77 13.29
C LEU A 33 5.17 -3.63 11.77
N PHE A 34 4.99 -4.73 11.02
CA PHE A 34 5.03 -4.67 9.55
C PHE A 34 3.96 -3.76 8.97
N ALA A 35 2.72 -3.85 9.48
CA ALA A 35 1.63 -2.99 9.06
C ALA A 35 1.91 -1.50 9.37
N ALA A 36 2.43 -1.19 10.55
CA ALA A 36 2.78 0.18 10.92
C ALA A 36 3.89 0.76 10.03
N LEU A 37 4.91 -0.04 9.69
CA LEU A 37 5.98 0.35 8.77
C LEU A 37 5.49 0.53 7.33
N LEU A 38 4.48 -0.24 6.93
CA LEU A 38 3.86 -0.17 5.61
C LEU A 38 2.90 1.04 5.47
N GLN A 39 2.35 1.53 6.58
CA GLN A 39 1.29 2.54 6.59
C GLN A 39 1.65 3.90 5.93
N PRO A 40 2.89 4.43 6.03
CA PRO A 40 3.31 5.61 5.28
C PRO A 40 3.21 5.40 3.76
N LEU A 41 3.72 4.27 3.27
CA LEU A 41 3.68 3.88 1.86
C LEU A 41 2.23 3.78 1.37
N VAL A 42 1.40 3.06 2.13
CA VAL A 42 -0.04 2.91 1.85
C VAL A 42 -0.72 4.27 1.79
N GLY A 43 -0.38 5.19 2.70
CA GLY A 43 -0.90 6.56 2.68
C GLY A 43 -0.58 7.31 1.39
N LEU A 44 0.64 7.18 0.86
CA LEU A 44 1.03 7.82 -0.40
C LEU A 44 0.28 7.22 -1.60
N VAL A 45 0.15 5.89 -1.65
CA VAL A 45 -0.60 5.19 -2.70
C VAL A 45 -2.05 5.65 -2.72
N PHE A 46 -2.73 5.63 -1.57
CA PHE A 46 -4.13 6.04 -1.48
C PHE A 46 -4.34 7.52 -1.79
N ALA A 47 -3.43 8.41 -1.38
CA ALA A 47 -3.52 9.82 -1.73
C ALA A 47 -3.45 10.01 -3.26
N GLY A 48 -2.47 9.39 -3.92
CA GLY A 48 -2.32 9.53 -5.36
C GLY A 48 -3.43 8.84 -6.16
N GLU A 49 -3.90 7.66 -5.75
CA GLU A 49 -5.07 7.04 -6.37
C GLU A 49 -6.35 7.84 -6.12
N GLY A 50 -6.50 8.49 -4.95
CA GLY A 50 -7.61 9.40 -4.68
C GLY A 50 -7.64 10.57 -5.66
N VAL A 51 -6.48 11.14 -6.00
CA VAL A 51 -6.39 12.14 -7.08
C VAL A 51 -6.82 11.56 -8.42
N MET A 52 -6.39 10.34 -8.76
CA MET A 52 -6.81 9.67 -9.99
C MET A 52 -8.32 9.41 -10.03
N GLN A 53 -8.94 9.05 -8.90
CA GLN A 53 -10.38 8.88 -8.78
C GLN A 53 -11.11 10.21 -8.98
N GLY A 54 -10.61 11.30 -8.39
CA GLY A 54 -11.15 12.65 -8.63
C GLY A 54 -11.07 13.10 -10.09
N LEU A 55 -10.09 12.59 -10.83
CA LEU A 55 -9.93 12.83 -12.28
C LEU A 55 -10.63 11.77 -13.15
N ASN A 56 -11.47 10.90 -12.56
CA ASN A 56 -12.17 9.80 -13.24
C ASN A 56 -11.26 8.84 -14.03
N CYS A 57 -10.00 8.70 -13.62
CA CYS A 57 -9.01 7.85 -14.28
C CYS A 57 -9.13 6.37 -13.86
N PHE A 58 -10.35 5.83 -13.82
CA PHE A 58 -10.65 4.49 -13.27
C PHE A 58 -9.95 3.35 -14.01
N GLY A 59 -9.82 3.44 -15.34
CA GLY A 59 -9.11 2.44 -16.13
C GLY A 59 -7.63 2.34 -15.75
N ALA A 60 -6.98 3.47 -15.48
CA ALA A 60 -5.59 3.50 -15.03
C ALA A 60 -5.45 2.92 -13.61
N ILE A 61 -6.38 3.24 -12.71
CA ILE A 61 -6.41 2.64 -11.36
C ILE A 61 -6.55 1.12 -11.47
N ALA A 62 -7.53 0.62 -12.23
CA ALA A 62 -7.76 -0.81 -12.40
C ALA A 62 -6.53 -1.53 -12.96
N ALA A 63 -5.85 -0.94 -13.96
CA ALA A 63 -4.61 -1.50 -14.50
C ALA A 63 -3.49 -1.56 -13.45
N LEU A 64 -3.30 -0.49 -12.66
CA LEU A 64 -2.29 -0.44 -11.61
C LEU A 64 -2.58 -1.43 -10.47
N THR A 65 -3.84 -1.52 -10.03
CA THR A 65 -4.26 -2.49 -9.01
C THR A 65 -4.05 -3.91 -9.51
N THR A 66 -4.41 -4.21 -10.76
CA THR A 66 -4.21 -5.53 -11.36
C THR A 66 -2.73 -5.89 -11.46
N ALA A 67 -1.89 -4.99 -11.96
CA ALA A 67 -0.45 -5.19 -12.04
C ALA A 67 0.17 -5.39 -10.65
N GLY A 68 -0.27 -4.60 -9.67
CA GLY A 68 0.11 -4.78 -8.27
C GLY A 68 -0.28 -6.16 -7.76
N SER A 69 -1.52 -6.60 -7.96
CA SER A 69 -2.03 -7.90 -7.49
C SER A 69 -1.27 -9.06 -8.11
N VAL A 70 -0.94 -9.00 -9.41
CA VAL A 70 -0.09 -10.01 -10.06
C VAL A 70 1.30 -10.03 -9.41
N ALA A 71 1.92 -8.88 -9.20
CA ALA A 71 3.21 -8.79 -8.53
C ALA A 71 3.18 -9.31 -7.09
N MET A 72 2.09 -9.06 -6.36
CA MET A 72 1.85 -9.58 -5.02
C MET A 72 1.80 -11.11 -5.02
N VAL A 73 1.05 -11.72 -5.93
CA VAL A 73 0.93 -13.18 -6.04
C VAL A 73 2.28 -13.81 -6.40
N VAL A 74 3.04 -13.21 -7.32
CA VAL A 74 4.39 -13.66 -7.67
C VAL A 74 5.31 -13.55 -6.45
N ALA A 75 5.33 -12.40 -5.77
CA ALA A 75 6.14 -12.20 -4.57
C ALA A 75 5.76 -13.18 -3.46
N LEU A 76 4.47 -13.43 -3.25
CA LEU A 76 3.99 -14.38 -2.26
C LEU A 76 4.50 -15.79 -2.54
N ARG A 77 4.50 -16.25 -3.80
CA ARG A 77 5.05 -17.56 -4.16
C ARG A 77 6.54 -17.68 -3.86
N LEU A 78 7.30 -16.61 -4.09
CA LEU A 78 8.75 -16.58 -3.84
C LEU A 78 9.09 -16.44 -2.35
N LEU A 79 8.27 -15.73 -1.60
CA LEU A 79 8.50 -15.39 -0.19
C LEU A 79 7.75 -16.31 0.78
N ALA A 80 6.87 -17.18 0.30
CA ALA A 80 6.14 -18.15 1.12
C ALA A 80 7.02 -18.97 2.09
N PRO A 81 8.26 -19.39 1.73
CA PRO A 81 9.15 -20.08 2.67
C PRO A 81 9.52 -19.28 3.91
N LEU A 82 9.40 -17.95 3.89
CA LEU A 82 9.64 -17.06 5.03
C LEU A 82 8.45 -17.01 6.02
N GLY A 83 7.41 -17.83 5.79
CA GLY A 83 6.22 -17.88 6.63
C GLY A 83 5.42 -16.57 6.61
N LEU A 84 4.87 -16.19 7.77
CA LEU A 84 4.02 -15.01 7.91
C LEU A 84 4.72 -13.72 7.45
N SER A 85 6.02 -13.57 7.72
CA SER A 85 6.80 -12.41 7.27
C SER A 85 6.83 -12.29 5.74
N GLY A 86 6.90 -13.41 5.02
CA GLY A 86 6.84 -13.44 3.56
C GLY A 86 5.51 -12.94 3.00
N VAL A 87 4.41 -13.23 3.68
CA VAL A 87 3.08 -12.71 3.33
C VAL A 87 3.06 -11.18 3.43
N TRP A 88 3.59 -10.61 4.51
CA TRP A 88 3.65 -9.15 4.72
C TRP A 88 4.58 -8.45 3.72
N LEU A 89 5.71 -9.08 3.39
CA LEU A 89 6.59 -8.57 2.34
C LEU A 89 5.92 -8.58 0.96
N SER A 90 5.05 -9.55 0.67
CA SER A 90 4.29 -9.54 -0.59
C SER A 90 3.32 -8.35 -0.68
N PHE A 91 2.70 -7.95 0.44
CA PHE A 91 1.91 -6.71 0.51
C PHE A 91 2.76 -5.45 0.36
N PHE A 92 4.03 -5.48 0.79
CA PHE A 92 4.96 -4.39 0.53
C PHE A 92 5.21 -4.24 -0.99
N VAL A 93 5.50 -5.33 -1.68
CA VAL A 93 5.68 -5.36 -3.15
C VAL A 93 4.44 -4.82 -3.86
N PHE A 94 3.24 -5.26 -3.46
CA PHE A 94 1.97 -4.76 -3.98
C PHE A 94 1.89 -3.23 -3.96
N ASN A 95 2.19 -2.63 -2.81
CA ASN A 95 2.09 -1.18 -2.63
C ASN A 95 3.22 -0.42 -3.34
N ILE A 96 4.42 -0.98 -3.45
CA ILE A 96 5.51 -0.37 -4.22
C ILE A 96 5.16 -0.29 -5.70
N VAL A 97 4.64 -1.38 -6.29
CA VAL A 97 4.22 -1.40 -7.69
C VAL A 97 3.14 -0.35 -7.94
N ARG A 98 2.12 -0.27 -7.06
CA ARG A 98 1.08 0.74 -7.15
C ARG A 98 1.64 2.15 -7.02
N LEU A 99 2.54 2.40 -6.06
CA LEU A 99 3.16 3.72 -5.88
C LEU A 99 3.93 4.14 -7.13
N LEU A 100 4.78 3.26 -7.68
CA LEU A 100 5.53 3.56 -8.90
C LEU A 100 4.60 3.85 -10.08
N GLY A 101 3.50 3.10 -10.18
CA GLY A 101 2.45 3.31 -11.16
C GLY A 101 1.76 4.67 -11.03
N VAL A 102 1.38 5.03 -9.81
CA VAL A 102 0.76 6.32 -9.46
C VAL A 102 1.72 7.47 -9.75
N LEU A 103 2.98 7.38 -9.33
CA LEU A 103 4.00 8.40 -9.59
C LEU A 103 4.23 8.56 -11.09
N ARG A 104 4.36 7.45 -11.84
CA ARG A 104 4.47 7.49 -13.30
C ARG A 104 3.24 8.14 -13.94
N HIS A 105 2.04 7.81 -13.46
CA HIS A 105 0.83 8.41 -13.98
C HIS A 105 0.78 9.90 -13.69
N HIS A 106 1.05 10.31 -12.46
CA HIS A 106 1.03 11.71 -12.05
C HIS A 106 2.02 12.57 -12.84
N PHE A 107 3.27 12.09 -13.01
CA PHE A 107 4.32 12.89 -13.64
C PHE A 107 4.38 12.78 -15.17
N ARG A 108 3.91 11.69 -15.79
CA ARG A 108 4.11 11.46 -17.24
C ARG A 108 2.84 11.27 -18.06
N SER A 109 1.88 10.46 -17.61
CA SER A 109 0.76 10.02 -18.48
C SER A 109 -0.60 10.60 -18.12
N GLY A 110 -0.75 11.15 -16.91
CA GLY A 110 -1.99 11.66 -16.37
C GLY A 110 -2.33 13.06 -16.86
N PRO A 111 -3.56 13.53 -16.56
CA PRO A 111 -4.03 14.85 -16.94
C PRO A 111 -3.18 15.98 -16.32
N LEU A 112 -2.58 15.70 -15.16
CA LEU A 112 -1.71 16.60 -14.40
C LEU A 112 -0.23 16.47 -14.75
N ALA A 113 0.14 15.68 -15.77
CA ALA A 113 1.53 15.57 -16.19
C ALA A 113 2.07 16.96 -16.59
N VAL A 114 3.27 17.30 -16.12
CA VAL A 114 3.90 18.62 -16.29
C VAL A 114 3.89 19.07 -17.75
N SER A 115 4.14 18.14 -18.68
CA SER A 115 4.14 18.39 -20.12
C SER A 115 2.78 18.78 -20.72
N ARG A 116 1.67 18.40 -20.08
CA ARG A 116 0.30 18.72 -20.52
C ARG A 116 -0.21 20.01 -19.87
N VAL A 117 0.18 20.27 -18.62
CA VAL A 117 -0.16 21.52 -17.93
C VAL A 117 0.54 22.71 -18.59
N SER A 118 1.84 22.61 -18.87
CA SER A 118 2.57 23.68 -19.58
C SER A 118 2.02 23.96 -20.98
N ARG A 119 1.43 22.95 -21.64
CA ARG A 119 0.80 23.08 -22.97
C ARG A 119 -0.61 23.69 -22.95
N ARG A 120 -1.27 23.75 -21.78
CA ARG A 120 -2.58 24.40 -21.60
C ARG A 120 -2.46 25.86 -21.18
N LEU A 121 -1.30 26.27 -20.66
CA LEU A 121 -1.02 27.62 -20.18
C LEU A 121 -0.26 28.48 -21.22
N ALA A 122 0.22 27.85 -22.30
CA ALA A 122 0.77 28.51 -23.48
C ALA A 122 -0.29 28.55 -24.58
#